data_AF-A0A3Q9QXP2-F1
#
_entry.id   AF-A0A3Q9QXP2-F1
#
_cell.length_a   1.000
_cell.length_b   1.000
_cell.length_c   1.000
_cell.angle_alpha   90.00
_cell.angle_beta   90.00
_cell.angle_gamma   90.00
#
_symmetry.space_group_name_H-M   'P 1'
#
loop_
_entity.id
_entity.type
_entity.pdbx_description
1 polymer ?
#
loop_
_entity_poly.entity_id
_entity_poly.type
_entity_poly.pdbx_seq_one_letter_code
_entity_poly.pdbx_strand_id
1 'polypeptide(L)' 'MFHSLVLSLFLYFPEDKSEYIPAAISFVIFLIGAFITMRLIVKHSKKEAAKAKKLEEQILNNRTSDKNS' A
#
# COMPACT_ATOMS: atom_id res chain seq x y z
N MET A 1 -12.37 -28.50 -17.21
CA MET A 1 -13.42 -27.62 -17.78
C MET A 1 -13.30 -26.15 -17.37
N PHE A 2 -12.57 -25.77 -16.31
CA PHE A 2 -12.36 -24.35 -15.93
C PHE A 2 -11.18 -23.64 -16.60
N HIS A 3 -10.29 -24.38 -17.28
CA HIS A 3 -9.04 -23.82 -17.81
C HIS A 3 -9.24 -22.94 -19.06
N SER A 4 -10.27 -23.20 -19.86
CA SER A 4 -10.52 -22.49 -21.14
C SER A 4 -11.19 -21.12 -20.97
N LEU A 5 -11.91 -20.89 -19.87
CA LEU A 5 -12.65 -19.63 -19.66
C LEU A 5 -11.70 -18.47 -19.36
N VAL A 6 -10.64 -18.71 -18.59
CA VAL A 6 -9.67 -17.68 -18.19
C VAL A 6 -8.89 -17.12 -19.38
N LEU A 7 -8.52 -17.97 -20.36
CA LEU A 7 -7.79 -17.56 -21.56
C LEU A 7 -8.71 -16.90 -22.62
N SER A 8 -9.98 -17.29 -22.67
CA SER A 8 -10.94 -16.81 -23.67
C SER A 8 -11.64 -15.50 -23.32
N LEU A 9 -11.58 -15.06 -22.06
CA LEU A 9 -12.38 -13.92 -21.60
C LEU A 9 -11.88 -12.56 -22.11
N PHE A 10 -10.60 -12.37 -22.46
CA PHE A 10 -10.07 -11.02 -22.73
C PHE A 10 -8.82 -10.92 -23.63
N LEU A 11 -8.54 -11.90 -24.49
CA LEU A 11 -7.41 -11.78 -25.44
C LEU A 11 -7.83 -11.20 -26.81
N TYR A 12 -8.78 -10.27 -26.82
CA TYR A 12 -9.00 -9.43 -28.00
C TYR A 12 -8.05 -8.25 -27.93
N PHE A 13 -7.03 -8.28 -28.78
CA PHE A 13 -6.11 -7.16 -28.94
C PHE A 13 -6.63 -6.29 -30.09
N PRO A 14 -7.03 -5.03 -29.82
CA PRO A 14 -7.38 -4.12 -30.91
C PRO A 14 -6.23 -4.01 -31.91
N GLU A 15 -6.60 -4.08 -33.18
CA GLU A 15 -5.69 -4.01 -34.31
C GLU A 15 -5.08 -2.60 -34.39
N ASP A 16 -5.88 -1.57 -34.06
CA ASP A 16 -5.42 -0.20 -33.89
C ASP A 16 -4.94 0.05 -32.45
N LYS A 17 -3.68 0.46 -32.30
CA LYS A 17 -3.05 0.72 -31.00
C LYS A 17 -3.66 1.92 -30.26
N SER A 18 -4.39 2.78 -30.95
CA SER A 18 -5.05 3.95 -30.39
C SER A 18 -6.14 3.57 -29.40
N GLU A 19 -6.76 2.39 -29.55
CA GLU A 19 -7.80 1.89 -28.65
C GLU A 19 -7.26 1.52 -27.25
N TYR A 20 -5.94 1.37 -27.08
CA TYR A 20 -5.33 1.18 -25.75
C TYR A 20 -5.10 2.47 -24.97
N ILE A 21 -5.19 3.64 -25.62
CA ILE A 21 -4.92 4.94 -24.98
C ILE A 21 -5.80 5.15 -23.74
N PRO A 22 -7.12 4.90 -23.77
CA PRO A 22 -7.97 5.03 -22.59
C PRO A 22 -7.53 4.10 -21.45
N ALA A 23 -7.16 2.85 -21.75
CA ALA A 23 -6.69 1.89 -20.76
C ALA A 23 -5.37 2.33 -20.12
N ALA A 24 -4.44 2.86 -20.91
CA ALA A 24 -3.18 3.40 -20.41
C ALA A 24 -3.40 4.59 -19.47
N ILE A 25 -4.31 5.51 -19.83
CA ILE A 25 -4.66 6.66 -18.99
C ILE A 25 -5.25 6.19 -17.66
N SER A 26 -6.24 5.28 -17.69
CA SER A 26 -6.84 4.73 -16.47
C SER A 26 -5.79 4.05 -15.60
N PHE A 27 -4.93 3.23 -16.19
CA PHE A 27 -3.85 2.55 -15.48
C PHE A 27 -2.91 3.55 -14.79
N VAL A 28 -2.48 4.60 -15.50
CA VAL A 28 -1.60 5.64 -14.95
C VAL A 28 -2.27 6.37 -13.78
N ILE A 29 -3.55 6.72 -13.89
CA ILE A 29 -4.30 7.37 -12.80
C ILE A 29 -4.32 6.48 -11.55
N PHE A 30 -4.67 5.20 -11.71
CA PHE A 30 -4.69 4.25 -10.60
C PHE A 30 -3.30 4.01 -10.02
N LEU A 31 -2.27 3.94 -10.86
CA LEU A 31 -0.89 3.73 -10.43
C LEU A 31 -0.38 4.91 -9.60
N ILE A 32 -0.68 6.15 -10.03
CA ILE A 32 -0.39 7.36 -9.25
C ILE A 32 -1.15 7.32 -7.92
N GLY A 33 -2.44 6.99 -7.94
CA GLY A 33 -3.26 6.87 -6.73
C GLY A 33 -2.71 5.83 -5.74
N ALA A 34 -2.30 4.67 -6.23
CA ALA A 34 -1.70 3.60 -5.44
C ALA A 34 -0.38 4.05 -4.82
N PHE A 35 0.48 4.72 -5.58
CA PHE A 35 1.76 5.23 -5.10
C PHE A 35 1.58 6.28 -3.99
N ILE A 36 0.65 7.22 -4.18
CA ILE A 36 0.31 8.24 -3.17
C ILE A 36 -0.23 7.56 -1.91
N THR A 37 -1.20 6.65 -2.07
CA THR A 37 -1.81 5.92 -0.95
C THR A 37 -0.76 5.14 -0.15
N MET A 38 0.10 4.39 -0.83
CA MET A 38 1.19 3.64 -0.19
C MET A 38 2.11 4.57 0.61
N ARG A 39 2.48 5.72 0.03
CA ARG A 39 3.33 6.71 0.71
C ARG A 39 2.65 7.30 1.95
N LEU A 40 1.35 7.58 1.89
CA LEU A 40 0.56 8.09 3.02
C LEU A 40 0.50 7.07 4.16
N ILE A 41 0.22 5.80 3.85
CA ILE A 41 0.15 4.71 4.83
C ILE A 41 1.50 4.55 5.53
N VAL A 42 2.60 4.46 4.77
CA VAL A 42 3.95 4.32 5.35
C VAL A 42 4.30 5.51 6.24
N LYS A 43 3.96 6.73 5.84
CA LYS A 43 4.20 7.93 6.65
C LYS A 43 3.39 7.91 7.95
N HIS A 44 2.13 7.49 7.90
CA HIS A 44 1.29 7.38 9.10
C HIS A 44 1.84 6.30 10.05
N SER A 45 2.12 5.12 9.52
CA SER A 45 2.67 3.99 10.28
C SER A 45 3.97 4.35 11.01
N LYS A 46 4.90 5.06 10.34
CA LYS A 46 6.14 5.52 10.98
C LYS A 46 5.90 6.47 12.14
N LYS A 47 4.91 7.36 12.04
CA LYS A 47 4.55 8.28 13.14
C LYS A 47 3.97 7.52 14.33
N GLU A 48 3.13 6.53 14.08
CA GLU A 48 2.53 5.71 15.14
C GLU A 48 3.57 4.83 15.82
N ALA A 49 4.44 4.18 15.04
CA ALA A 49 5.57 3.41 15.59
C ALA A 49 6.48 4.27 16.48
N ALA A 50 6.78 5.51 16.07
CA ALA A 50 7.58 6.43 16.89
C ALA A 50 6.87 6.83 18.20
N LYS A 51 5.54 7.00 18.19
CA LYS A 51 4.76 7.28 19.41
C LYS A 51 4.74 6.07 20.34
N ALA A 52 4.52 4.88 19.80
CA ALA A 52 4.52 3.62 20.55
C ALA A 52 5.87 3.39 21.25
N LYS A 53 6.98 3.57 20.51
CA LYS A 53 8.33 3.43 21.08
C LYS A 53 8.58 4.40 22.25
N LYS A 54 8.15 5.66 22.13
CA LYS A 54 8.27 6.64 23.24
C LYS A 54 7.47 6.22 24.47
N LEU A 55 6.28 5.64 24.26
CA LEU A 55 5.46 5.14 25.36
C LEU A 55 6.12 3.94 26.05
N GLU A 56 6.68 2.99 25.27
CA GLU A 56 7.44 1.85 25.81
C GLU A 56 8.64 2.31 26.65
N GLU A 57 9.41 3.29 26.16
CA GLU A 57 10.54 3.87 26.90
C GLU A 57 10.08 4.52 28.22
N GLN A 58 8.96 5.26 28.23
CA GLN A 58 8.41 5.85 29.46
C GLN A 58 7.98 4.78 30.48
N ILE A 59 7.31 3.73 30.03
CA ILE A 59 6.87 2.63 30.90
C ILE A 59 8.09 1.91 31.49
N LEU A 60 9.13 1.67 30.69
CA LEU A 60 10.34 1.02 31.15
C LEU A 60 11.06 1.87 32.20
N ASN A 61 11.24 3.16 31.94
CA ASN A 61 11.91 4.09 32.85
C ASN A 61 11.17 4.21 34.19
N ASN A 62 9.83 4.29 34.16
CA ASN A 62 9.02 4.33 35.38
C ASN A 62 9.16 3.03 36.19
N ARG A 63 9.14 1.86 35.54
CA ARG A 63 9.35 0.55 36.21
C ARG A 63 10.74 0.40 36.81
N THR A 64 11.77 0.93 36.16
CA THR A 64 13.13 0.90 36.72
C THR A 64 13.28 1.85 37.90
N SER A 65 12.59 2.99 37.90
CA SER A 65 12.58 3.92 39.04
C SER A 65 11.87 3.34 40.26
N ASP A 66 10.73 2.65 40.07
CA ASP A 66 10.00 1.98 41.16
C ASP A 66 10.76 0.79 41.76
N LYS A 67 11.61 0.09 40.99
CA LYS A 67 12.42 -1.02 41.50
C LYS A 67 13.65 -0.57 42.30
N ASN A 68 14.07 0.68 42.16
CA ASN A 68 15.32 1.19 42.70
C ASN A 68 15.10 2.19 43.85
N SER A 69 13.86 2.30 44.34
CA SER A 69 13.42 3.07 45.51
C SER A 69 12.81 2.14 46.57
#